data_AF-A0A7Y0BNJ5-F1
#
_entry.id   AF-A0A7Y0BNJ5-F1
#
_cell.length_a   1.000
_cell.length_b   1.000
_cell.length_c   1.000
_cell.angle_alpha   90.00
_cell.angle_beta   90.00
_cell.angle_gamma   90.00
#
_symmetry.space_group_name_H-M   'P 1'
#
loop_
_entity.id
_entity.type
_entity.pdbx_description
1 polymer ?
#
loop_
_entity_poly.entity_id
_entity_poly.type
_entity_poly.pdbx_seq_one_letter_code
_entity_poly.pdbx_strand_id
1 'polypeptide(L)'
;MERWQDKLRLIATTAAITSAVWLVAGALWLNGGARSSVMPQALVGAPGPAAAVPQPAASPLAPLPAMSGSLVLPVQGVRPADLTDTYTQARAGGARIHDAIDIMAPSGTPVLAAMAGRVDKLFLSNEGGNTIYIRSPDGRTMAYYAHLSAYAPDLAEGQAVRAGQVIGAVGATGNADPGAPHLHFALLRTTPEARWDQGEPINPFPLLRALP
;
A
#
# COMPACT_ATOMS: atom_id res chain seq x y z
N MET A 1 34.73 -30.37 -31.11
CA MET A 1 33.61 -29.53 -31.60
C MET A 1 32.24 -30.05 -31.16
N GLU A 2 32.06 -31.34 -30.84
CA GLU A 2 30.76 -31.91 -30.42
C GLU A 2 30.18 -31.35 -29.11
N ARG A 3 30.99 -31.14 -28.07
CA ARG A 3 30.50 -30.72 -26.73
C ARG A 3 29.80 -29.36 -26.68
N TRP A 4 29.98 -28.51 -27.70
CA TRP A 4 29.32 -27.22 -27.81
C TRP A 4 27.96 -27.32 -28.51
N GLN A 5 27.80 -28.27 -29.43
CA GLN A 5 26.54 -28.51 -30.13
C GLN A 5 25.49 -29.11 -29.19
N ASP A 6 25.92 -29.95 -28.22
CA ASP A 6 25.02 -30.54 -27.23
C ASP A 6 24.47 -29.52 -26.23
N LYS A 7 25.28 -28.54 -25.84
CA LYS A 7 24.83 -27.43 -24.96
C LYS A 7 23.84 -26.50 -25.67
N LEU A 8 24.04 -26.24 -26.96
CA LEU A 8 23.11 -25.43 -27.76
C LEU A 8 21.79 -26.17 -28.02
N ARG A 9 21.83 -27.49 -28.22
CA ARG A 9 20.63 -28.33 -28.34
C ARG A 9 19.83 -28.37 -27.04
N LEU A 10 20.49 -28.47 -25.88
CA LEU A 10 19.80 -28.45 -24.58
C LEU A 10 19.10 -27.11 -24.33
N ILE A 11 19.77 -25.99 -24.60
CA ILE A 11 19.17 -24.64 -24.43
C ILE A 11 17.99 -24.43 -25.39
N ALA A 12 18.12 -24.81 -26.66
CA ALA A 12 17.03 -24.71 -27.63
C ALA A 12 15.81 -25.59 -27.27
N THR A 13 16.04 -26.79 -26.72
CA THR A 13 14.96 -27.70 -26.30
C THR A 13 14.22 -27.18 -25.06
N THR A 14 14.94 -26.55 -24.12
CA THR A 14 14.33 -26.01 -22.89
C THR A 14 13.50 -24.74 -23.15
N ALA A 15 13.91 -23.91 -24.13
CA ALA A 15 13.17 -22.70 -24.52
C ALA A 15 11.89 -22.99 -25.33
N ALA A 16 11.86 -24.08 -26.10
CA ALA A 16 10.68 -24.49 -26.86
C ALA A 16 9.55 -25.02 -25.95
N ILE A 17 9.88 -25.72 -24.85
CA ILE A 17 8.88 -26.31 -23.94
C ILE A 17 8.19 -25.24 -23.09
N THR A 18 8.89 -24.20 -22.65
CA THR A 18 8.26 -23.09 -21.90
C THR A 18 7.41 -22.17 -22.76
N SER A 19 7.67 -22.11 -24.07
CA SER A 19 6.90 -21.29 -25.02
C SER A 19 5.63 -21.99 -25.52
N ALA A 20 5.60 -23.32 -25.59
CA ALA A 20 4.41 -24.08 -25.97
C ALA A 20 3.30 -24.08 -24.88
N VAL A 21 3.67 -23.97 -23.61
CA VAL A 21 2.72 -23.92 -22.47
C VAL A 21 1.91 -22.62 -22.46
N TRP A 22 2.48 -21.50 -22.90
CA TRP A 22 1.76 -20.21 -22.96
C TRP A 22 0.83 -20.07 -24.17
N LEU A 23 1.08 -20.79 -25.26
CA LEU A 23 0.23 -20.73 -26.46
C LEU A 23 -1.04 -21.60 -26.34
N VAL A 24 -1.02 -22.69 -25.58
CA VAL A 24 -2.22 -23.53 -25.35
C VAL A 24 -3.16 -22.92 -24.29
N ALA A 25 -2.62 -22.29 -23.24
CA ALA A 25 -3.42 -21.63 -22.21
C ALA A 25 -4.12 -20.34 -22.72
N GLY A 26 -3.48 -19.59 -23.61
CA GLY A 26 -4.07 -18.37 -24.21
C GLY A 26 -5.19 -18.65 -25.21
N ALA A 27 -5.11 -19.76 -25.97
CA ALA A 27 -6.11 -20.13 -26.97
C ALA A 27 -7.45 -20.63 -26.38
N LEU A 28 -7.44 -21.09 -25.12
CA LEU A 28 -8.64 -21.52 -24.39
C LEU A 28 -9.37 -20.38 -23.66
N TRP A 29 -8.77 -19.18 -23.56
CA TRP A 29 -9.40 -18.01 -22.95
C TRP A 29 -10.04 -17.05 -23.97
N LEU A 30 -9.69 -17.16 -25.26
CA LEU A 30 -10.16 -16.26 -26.32
C LEU A 30 -11.31 -16.80 -27.19
N ASN A 31 -11.78 -18.04 -26.97
CA ASN A 31 -12.85 -18.66 -27.79
C ASN A 31 -14.16 -18.96 -27.01
N GLY A 32 -14.30 -18.43 -25.80
CA GLY A 32 -15.48 -18.64 -24.95
C GLY A 32 -16.55 -17.55 -25.10
N GLY A 33 -17.29 -17.55 -26.20
CA GLY A 33 -18.70 -17.13 -26.16
C GLY A 33 -19.07 -15.79 -26.79
N ALA A 34 -19.06 -15.72 -28.12
CA ALA A 34 -20.02 -14.90 -28.85
C ALA A 34 -20.84 -15.83 -29.77
N ARG A 35 -22.08 -16.13 -29.39
CA ARG A 35 -23.09 -16.66 -30.30
C ARG A 35 -24.42 -15.95 -30.05
N SER A 36 -24.73 -15.07 -30.98
CA SER A 36 -26.03 -14.47 -31.19
C SER A 36 -27.02 -15.58 -31.58
N SER A 37 -28.09 -15.73 -30.82
CA SER A 37 -29.27 -16.52 -31.21
C SER A 37 -30.50 -15.62 -31.12
N VAL A 38 -31.16 -15.48 -32.27
CA VAL A 38 -32.35 -14.64 -32.47
C VAL A 38 -33.62 -15.50 -32.29
N MET A 39 -34.69 -14.85 -31.79
CA MET A 39 -36.13 -15.19 -31.79
C MET A 39 -36.67 -16.12 -30.68
N PRO A 40 -37.98 -16.08 -30.32
CA PRO A 40 -39.03 -15.08 -30.58
C PRO A 40 -39.72 -14.56 -29.29
N GLN A 41 -40.52 -13.50 -29.41
CA GLN A 41 -41.51 -13.12 -28.39
C GLN A 41 -42.57 -14.21 -28.22
N ALA A 42 -42.81 -14.63 -26.98
CA ALA A 42 -44.06 -15.23 -26.54
C ALA A 42 -44.32 -14.81 -25.08
N LEU A 43 -45.56 -14.40 -24.81
CA LEU A 43 -46.08 -14.05 -23.49
C LEU A 43 -45.93 -15.23 -22.51
N VAL A 44 -45.83 -14.92 -21.20
CA VAL A 44 -46.62 -15.49 -20.08
C VAL A 44 -45.88 -15.31 -18.74
N GLY A 45 -46.61 -14.76 -17.75
CA GLY A 45 -46.47 -15.11 -16.32
C GLY A 45 -45.54 -14.24 -15.47
N ALA A 46 -46.12 -13.28 -14.73
CA ALA A 46 -45.45 -12.62 -13.62
C ALA A 46 -45.17 -13.60 -12.46
N PRO A 47 -43.98 -13.57 -11.83
CA PRO A 47 -43.78 -14.09 -10.48
C PRO A 47 -43.83 -12.96 -9.43
N GLY A 48 -44.50 -13.24 -8.31
CA GLY A 48 -44.73 -12.32 -7.20
C GLY A 48 -43.46 -11.88 -6.46
N PRO A 49 -43.58 -10.93 -5.52
CA PRO A 49 -42.45 -10.22 -4.96
C PRO A 49 -41.59 -11.16 -4.10
N ALA A 50 -40.33 -11.34 -4.51
CA ALA A 50 -39.30 -11.90 -3.67
C ALA A 50 -39.01 -10.90 -2.53
N ALA A 51 -39.22 -11.34 -1.29
CA ALA A 51 -38.92 -10.58 -0.10
C ALA A 51 -37.44 -10.18 -0.08
N ALA A 52 -37.18 -8.88 -0.05
CA ALA A 52 -35.85 -8.33 0.12
C ALA A 52 -35.31 -8.72 1.50
N VAL A 53 -34.16 -9.40 1.52
CA VAL A 53 -33.34 -9.55 2.72
C VAL A 53 -32.80 -8.15 3.06
N PRO A 54 -33.02 -7.59 4.26
CA PRO A 54 -32.46 -6.30 4.60
C PRO A 54 -30.94 -6.42 4.72
N GLN A 55 -30.21 -5.75 3.83
CA GLN A 55 -28.82 -5.40 4.07
C GLN A 55 -28.74 -4.57 5.35
N PRO A 56 -27.84 -4.86 6.30
CA PRO A 56 -27.58 -3.96 7.41
C PRO A 56 -27.16 -2.61 6.84
N ALA A 57 -27.96 -1.59 7.11
CA ALA A 57 -27.68 -0.22 6.70
C ALA A 57 -26.30 0.18 7.23
N ALA A 58 -25.43 0.62 6.33
CA ALA A 58 -24.19 1.30 6.69
C ALA A 58 -24.54 2.42 7.67
N SER A 59 -23.99 2.34 8.88
CA SER A 59 -24.14 3.42 9.86
C SER A 59 -23.66 4.73 9.23
N PRO A 60 -24.41 5.84 9.36
CA PRO A 60 -23.94 7.12 8.87
C PRO A 60 -22.63 7.46 9.59
N LEU A 61 -21.57 7.67 8.80
CA LEU A 61 -20.28 8.15 9.28
C LEU A 61 -20.52 9.39 10.13
N ALA A 62 -20.29 9.27 11.45
CA ALA A 62 -20.23 10.42 12.31
C ALA A 62 -19.21 11.41 11.73
N PRO A 63 -19.52 12.72 11.66
CA PRO A 63 -18.56 13.71 11.18
C PRO A 63 -17.31 13.64 12.07
N LEU A 64 -16.15 13.33 11.48
CA LEU A 64 -14.89 13.45 12.21
C LEU A 64 -14.70 14.94 12.55
N PRO A 65 -14.47 15.31 13.83
CA PRO A 65 -14.14 16.69 14.15
C PRO A 65 -12.85 17.05 13.43
N ALA A 66 -12.89 18.19 12.72
CA ALA A 66 -11.71 18.84 12.18
C ALA A 66 -10.79 19.22 13.34
N MET A 67 -9.70 18.47 13.51
CA MET A 67 -8.59 18.87 14.36
C MET A 67 -7.32 18.88 13.52
N SER A 68 -6.99 20.05 13.02
CA SER A 68 -5.59 20.39 12.74
C SER A 68 -4.82 20.28 14.06
N GLY A 69 -3.86 19.35 14.14
CA GLY A 69 -2.79 19.41 15.13
C GLY A 69 -2.89 18.46 16.33
N SER A 70 -2.51 17.20 16.11
CA SER A 70 -1.59 16.47 17.01
C SER A 70 -1.15 15.22 16.26
N LEU A 71 0.12 15.19 15.86
CA LEU A 71 0.71 13.93 15.43
C LEU A 71 0.73 12.96 16.60
N VAL A 72 0.67 11.67 16.31
CA VAL A 72 1.04 10.61 17.25
C VAL A 72 2.25 9.87 16.73
N LEU A 73 3.03 9.27 17.63
CA LEU A 73 4.15 8.43 17.22
C LEU A 73 3.61 7.25 16.39
N PRO A 74 4.12 7.05 15.16
CA PRO A 74 3.57 6.06 14.25
C PRO A 74 4.00 4.63 14.54
N VAL A 75 4.73 4.38 15.62
CA VAL A 75 5.13 3.04 16.06
C VAL A 75 4.74 2.85 17.51
N GLN A 76 3.93 1.82 17.78
CA GLN A 76 3.45 1.55 19.13
C GLN A 76 4.61 1.24 20.09
N GLY A 77 4.63 1.92 21.24
CA GLY A 77 5.62 1.70 22.30
C GLY A 77 6.94 2.49 22.13
N VAL A 78 7.17 3.13 20.98
CA VAL A 78 8.30 4.05 20.81
C VAL A 78 7.95 5.41 21.40
N ARG A 79 8.87 6.00 22.16
CA ARG A 79 8.70 7.34 22.75
C ARG A 79 9.43 8.39 21.92
N PRO A 80 9.04 9.67 21.99
CA PRO A 80 9.81 10.76 21.36
C PRO A 80 11.30 10.72 21.71
N ALA A 81 11.63 10.33 22.95
CA ALA A 81 13.00 10.24 23.46
C ALA A 81 13.87 9.18 22.79
N ASP A 82 13.25 8.19 22.15
CA ASP A 82 13.95 7.07 21.52
C ASP A 82 14.26 7.36 20.03
N LEU A 83 13.76 8.49 19.50
CA LEU A 83 13.97 8.89 18.10
C LEU A 83 15.39 9.38 17.85
N THR A 84 15.92 8.98 16.70
CA THR A 84 17.17 9.52 16.13
C THR A 84 16.84 10.34 14.88
N ASP A 85 17.42 11.53 14.75
CA ASP A 85 17.27 12.32 13.51
C ASP A 85 18.04 11.62 12.38
N THR A 86 17.28 11.10 11.43
CA THR A 86 17.82 10.44 10.23
C THR A 86 17.42 11.17 8.95
N TYR A 87 16.80 12.35 9.03
CA TYR A 87 16.16 13.03 7.90
C TYR A 87 17.11 13.35 6.74
N THR A 88 18.31 13.82 7.07
CA THR A 88 19.32 14.19 6.07
C THR A 88 20.36 13.10 5.82
N GLN A 89 20.16 11.89 6.36
CA GLN A 89 21.14 10.82 6.21
C GLN A 89 21.35 10.44 4.75
N ALA A 90 22.62 10.22 4.41
CA ALA A 90 23.02 9.72 3.11
C ALA A 90 22.46 8.30 2.88
N ARG A 91 21.84 8.09 1.73
CA ARG A 91 21.31 6.80 1.25
C ARG A 91 22.01 6.40 -0.05
N ALA A 92 21.98 5.10 -0.35
CA ALA A 92 22.59 4.55 -1.56
C ALA A 92 24.05 5.01 -1.76
N GLY A 93 24.87 4.96 -0.70
CA GLY A 93 26.27 5.37 -0.76
C GLY A 93 26.51 6.87 -0.94
N GLY A 94 25.53 7.73 -0.64
CA GLY A 94 25.64 9.19 -0.76
C GLY A 94 24.91 9.78 -1.97
N ALA A 95 24.27 8.96 -2.79
CA ALA A 95 23.56 9.41 -3.99
C ALA A 95 22.18 10.03 -3.69
N ARG A 96 21.59 9.76 -2.51
CA ARG A 96 20.25 10.22 -2.13
C ARG A 96 20.22 10.72 -0.69
N ILE A 97 19.37 11.71 -0.40
CA ILE A 97 19.03 12.16 0.95
C ILE A 97 17.78 11.39 1.41
N HIS A 98 17.70 11.06 2.70
CA HIS A 98 16.69 10.17 3.25
C HIS A 98 15.26 10.73 3.21
N ASP A 99 15.06 12.05 3.35
CA ASP A 99 13.77 12.78 3.27
C ASP A 99 12.64 12.20 4.14
N ALA A 100 13.04 11.45 5.18
CA ALA A 100 12.17 10.69 6.07
C ALA A 100 12.91 10.38 7.38
N ILE A 101 12.21 9.84 8.37
CA ILE A 101 12.83 9.28 9.57
C ILE A 101 12.65 7.77 9.61
N ASP A 102 13.71 7.05 9.99
CA ASP A 102 13.64 5.62 10.31
C ASP A 102 13.43 5.44 11.82
N ILE A 103 12.32 4.79 12.16
CA ILE A 103 11.93 4.51 13.54
C ILE A 103 12.14 3.01 13.79
N MET A 104 13.21 2.70 14.51
CA MET A 104 13.61 1.32 14.80
C MET A 104 12.60 0.64 15.73
N ALA A 105 12.14 -0.56 15.33
CA ALA A 105 11.30 -1.41 16.16
C ALA A 105 11.32 -2.86 15.64
N PRO A 106 11.06 -3.88 16.50
CA PRO A 106 10.96 -5.26 16.04
C PRO A 106 9.92 -5.43 14.93
N SER A 107 10.19 -6.34 13.98
CA SER A 107 9.21 -6.74 12.97
C SER A 107 7.92 -7.24 13.64
N GLY A 108 6.77 -6.88 13.08
CA GLY A 108 5.46 -7.16 13.68
C GLY A 108 4.96 -6.11 14.68
N THR A 109 5.81 -5.16 15.11
CA THR A 109 5.36 -4.06 16.00
C THR A 109 4.25 -3.26 15.31
N PRO A 110 3.13 -2.94 15.98
CA PRO A 110 2.04 -2.19 15.36
C PRO A 110 2.48 -0.80 14.88
N VAL A 111 2.13 -0.50 13.63
CA VAL A 111 2.26 0.83 13.02
C VAL A 111 0.92 1.55 13.16
N LEU A 112 0.98 2.78 13.66
CA LEU A 112 -0.16 3.63 13.94
C LEU A 112 -0.26 4.76 12.91
N ALA A 113 -1.48 5.14 12.55
CA ALA A 113 -1.71 6.36 11.78
C ALA A 113 -1.24 7.58 12.58
N ALA A 114 -0.19 8.25 12.11
CA ALA A 114 0.39 9.44 12.74
C ALA A 114 -0.59 10.60 12.85
N MET A 115 -1.58 10.65 11.96
CA MET A 115 -2.64 11.67 11.95
C MET A 115 -3.95 11.06 11.47
N ALA A 116 -5.07 11.68 11.83
CA ALA A 116 -6.34 11.37 11.21
C ALA A 116 -6.29 11.72 9.72
N GLY A 117 -7.03 10.98 8.90
CA GLY A 117 -6.99 11.21 7.46
C GLY A 117 -7.72 10.13 6.66
N ARG A 118 -7.45 10.11 5.36
CA ARG A 118 -7.94 9.11 4.42
C ARG A 118 -6.77 8.33 3.86
N VAL A 119 -6.88 7.00 3.79
CA VAL A 119 -5.91 6.16 3.09
C VAL A 119 -6.02 6.48 1.60
N ASP A 120 -5.03 7.17 1.06
CA ASP A 120 -5.01 7.60 -0.33
C ASP A 120 -4.49 6.50 -1.25
N LYS A 121 -3.53 5.72 -0.76
CA LYS A 121 -2.92 4.62 -1.52
C LYS A 121 -2.35 3.54 -0.61
N LEU A 122 -2.57 2.28 -1.00
CA LEU A 122 -1.80 1.12 -0.56
C LEU A 122 -0.99 0.64 -1.75
N PHE A 123 0.34 0.59 -1.63
CA PHE A 123 1.19 0.35 -2.79
C PHE A 123 2.36 -0.56 -2.45
N LEU A 124 2.59 -1.55 -3.31
CA LEU A 124 3.79 -2.39 -3.28
C LEU A 124 4.82 -1.75 -4.21
N SER A 125 5.81 -1.07 -3.64
CA SER A 125 6.90 -0.44 -4.37
C SER A 125 8.18 -1.27 -4.27
N ASN A 126 9.08 -1.12 -5.25
CA ASN A 126 10.37 -1.83 -5.24
C ASN A 126 11.25 -1.41 -4.05
N GLU A 127 11.38 -0.09 -3.79
CA GLU A 127 12.22 0.42 -2.69
C GLU A 127 11.49 0.39 -1.34
N GLY A 128 10.29 0.93 -1.26
CA GLY A 128 9.53 1.02 0.00
C GLY A 128 8.86 -0.28 0.41
N GLY A 129 8.80 -1.30 -0.45
CA GLY A 129 8.07 -2.53 -0.18
C GLY A 129 6.58 -2.27 -0.03
N ASN A 130 5.94 -2.83 1.00
CA ASN A 130 4.56 -2.46 1.34
C ASN A 130 4.53 -1.04 1.90
N THR A 131 3.66 -0.21 1.33
CA THR A 131 3.58 1.21 1.69
C THR A 131 2.13 1.67 1.88
N ILE A 132 1.96 2.65 2.77
CA ILE A 132 0.68 3.31 3.03
C ILE A 132 0.87 4.81 2.83
N TYR A 133 -0.10 5.45 2.18
CA TYR A 133 -0.21 6.90 2.05
C TYR A 133 -1.50 7.35 2.73
N ILE A 134 -1.41 8.22 3.73
CA ILE A 134 -2.58 8.79 4.42
C ILE A 134 -2.60 10.31 4.22
N ARG A 135 -3.64 10.80 3.57
CA ARG A 135 -3.87 12.23 3.33
C ARG A 135 -4.65 12.85 4.49
N SER A 136 -4.22 14.00 4.97
CA SER A 136 -4.93 14.77 5.99
C SER A 136 -6.32 15.21 5.48
N PRO A 137 -7.30 15.48 6.38
CA PRO A 137 -8.64 15.87 5.96
C PRO A 137 -8.71 17.14 5.10
N ASP A 138 -7.78 18.08 5.29
CA ASP A 138 -7.67 19.30 4.50
C ASP A 138 -6.89 19.13 3.17
N GLY A 139 -6.37 17.92 2.92
CA GLY A 139 -5.61 17.59 1.73
C GLY A 139 -4.21 18.19 1.64
N ARG A 140 -3.72 18.85 2.70
CA ARG A 140 -2.46 19.63 2.69
C ARG A 140 -1.24 18.90 3.24
N THR A 141 -1.45 17.75 3.87
CA THR A 141 -0.38 16.90 4.39
C THR A 141 -0.60 15.45 3.94
N MET A 142 0.48 14.78 3.54
CA MET A 142 0.49 13.35 3.30
C MET A 142 1.47 12.69 4.27
N ALA A 143 1.04 11.65 4.96
CA ALA A 143 1.91 10.77 5.73
C ALA A 143 2.21 9.51 4.92
N TYR A 144 3.49 9.17 4.81
CA TYR A 144 3.99 8.01 4.09
C TYR A 144 4.65 7.03 5.06
N TYR A 145 4.30 5.76 4.92
CA TYR A 145 4.76 4.65 5.76
C TYR A 145 5.31 3.58 4.83
N ALA A 146 6.53 3.09 5.08
CA ALA A 146 7.18 2.09 4.24
C ALA A 146 7.83 0.97 5.06
N HIS A 147 8.28 -0.06 4.32
CA HIS A 147 8.91 -1.28 4.80
C HIS A 147 8.00 -2.17 5.65
N LEU A 148 6.68 -1.99 5.55
CA LEU A 148 5.69 -2.71 6.34
C LEU A 148 5.73 -4.23 6.08
N SER A 149 5.65 -5.04 7.12
CA SER A 149 5.50 -6.50 6.96
C SER A 149 4.10 -6.90 6.53
N ALA A 150 3.09 -6.14 6.97
CA ALA A 150 1.68 -6.33 6.61
C ALA A 150 0.88 -5.03 6.78
N TYR A 151 -0.21 -4.93 6.03
CA TYR A 151 -1.29 -3.98 6.31
C TYR A 151 -2.21 -4.52 7.40
N ALA A 152 -2.92 -3.64 8.10
CA ALA A 152 -4.01 -4.09 8.98
C ALA A 152 -5.10 -4.80 8.16
N PRO A 153 -5.75 -5.87 8.67
CA PRO A 153 -6.64 -6.74 7.90
C PRO A 153 -7.77 -6.03 7.15
N ASP A 154 -8.35 -4.99 7.77
CA ASP A 154 -9.47 -4.23 7.21
C ASP A 154 -9.05 -2.90 6.59
N LEU A 155 -7.75 -2.67 6.40
CA LEU A 155 -7.25 -1.44 5.81
C LEU A 155 -7.53 -1.41 4.30
N ALA A 156 -8.23 -0.40 3.83
CA ALA A 156 -8.56 -0.23 2.42
C ALA A 156 -8.28 1.19 1.92
N GLU A 157 -7.95 1.31 0.63
CA GLU A 157 -7.90 2.61 -0.04
C GLU A 157 -9.26 3.32 0.05
N GLY A 158 -9.21 4.60 0.38
CA GLY A 158 -10.38 5.44 0.60
C GLY A 158 -10.97 5.40 2.01
N GLN A 159 -10.49 4.50 2.87
CA GLN A 159 -10.93 4.42 4.26
C GLN A 159 -10.47 5.65 5.06
N ALA A 160 -11.36 6.17 5.91
CA ALA A 160 -11.00 7.15 6.93
C ALA A 160 -10.35 6.45 8.13
N VAL A 161 -9.24 7.00 8.61
CA VAL A 161 -8.50 6.51 9.78
C VAL A 161 -8.40 7.61 10.83
N ARG A 162 -8.39 7.20 12.09
CA ARG A 162 -8.13 8.10 13.23
C ARG A 162 -6.64 8.10 13.56
N ALA A 163 -6.13 9.21 14.11
CA ALA A 163 -4.80 9.22 14.71
C ALA A 163 -4.71 8.11 15.77
N GLY A 164 -3.63 7.33 15.74
CA GLY A 164 -3.39 6.22 16.66
C GLY A 164 -4.06 4.91 16.26
N GLN A 165 -4.84 4.88 15.18
CA GLN A 165 -5.40 3.64 14.66
C GLN A 165 -4.28 2.75 14.10
N VAL A 166 -4.30 1.45 14.41
CA VAL A 166 -3.38 0.48 13.81
C VAL A 166 -3.68 0.36 12.31
N ILE A 167 -2.66 0.55 11.49
CA ILE A 167 -2.74 0.52 10.02
C ILE A 167 -1.83 -0.56 9.41
N GLY A 168 -0.92 -1.14 10.19
CA GLY A 168 -0.05 -2.20 9.72
C GLY A 168 0.94 -2.62 10.78
N ALA A 169 2.02 -3.26 10.32
CA ALA A 169 3.08 -3.73 11.19
C ALA A 169 4.47 -3.41 10.61
N VAL A 170 5.40 -3.07 11.49
CA VAL A 170 6.82 -2.83 11.16
C VAL A 170 7.37 -4.07 10.45
N GLY A 171 8.28 -3.86 9.50
CA GLY A 171 8.90 -4.95 8.76
C GLY A 171 10.27 -4.55 8.20
N ALA A 172 10.65 -5.24 7.13
CA ALA A 172 11.85 -4.99 6.35
C ALA A 172 11.61 -5.30 4.85
N THR A 173 10.41 -5.03 4.34
CA THR A 173 10.11 -5.25 2.91
C THR A 173 10.72 -4.16 2.03
N GLY A 174 10.88 -4.41 0.74
CA GLY A 174 11.51 -3.47 -0.18
C GLY A 174 13.03 -3.56 -0.07
N ASN A 175 13.72 -2.44 0.07
CA ASN A 175 15.17 -2.38 0.19
C ASN A 175 15.69 -2.21 1.64
N ALA A 176 14.82 -2.30 2.64
CA ALA A 176 15.21 -2.29 4.05
C ALA A 176 16.06 -3.52 4.42
N ASP A 177 17.01 -3.34 5.34
CA ASP A 177 17.83 -4.43 5.87
C ASP A 177 17.00 -5.37 6.75
N PRO A 178 16.89 -6.68 6.43
CA PRO A 178 16.18 -7.66 7.26
C PRO A 178 16.72 -7.78 8.70
N GLY A 179 17.99 -7.43 8.94
CA GLY A 179 18.62 -7.41 10.26
C GLY A 179 18.31 -6.14 11.08
N ALA A 180 17.73 -5.11 10.46
CA ALA A 180 17.41 -3.84 11.08
C ALA A 180 15.99 -3.39 10.72
N PRO A 181 14.94 -4.12 11.16
CA PRO A 181 13.56 -3.75 10.88
C PRO A 181 13.23 -2.37 11.47
N HIS A 182 12.49 -1.58 10.69
CA HIS A 182 12.13 -0.22 11.04
C HIS A 182 10.90 0.23 10.26
N LEU A 183 10.26 1.29 10.75
CA LEU A 183 9.32 2.07 9.95
C LEU A 183 10.07 3.24 9.31
N HIS A 184 10.06 3.30 7.99
CA HIS A 184 10.43 4.51 7.26
C HIS A 184 9.19 5.41 7.16
N PHE A 185 9.27 6.59 7.78
CA PHE A 185 8.14 7.52 7.94
C PHE A 185 8.48 8.89 7.36
N ALA A 186 7.64 9.39 6.45
CA ALA A 186 7.77 10.73 5.89
C ALA A 186 6.49 11.54 6.03
N LEU A 187 6.64 12.85 6.12
CA LEU A 187 5.57 13.82 5.96
C LEU A 187 5.83 14.65 4.70
N LEU A 188 4.80 14.85 3.88
CA LEU A 188 4.88 15.66 2.68
C LEU A 188 3.88 16.82 2.77
N ARG A 189 4.33 18.03 2.42
CA ARG A 189 3.45 19.14 2.08
C ARG A 189 2.82 18.87 0.73
N THR A 190 1.51 18.98 0.64
CA THR A 190 0.75 18.71 -0.59
C THR A 190 -0.37 19.73 -0.77
N THR A 191 -1.11 19.65 -1.88
CA THR A 191 -2.38 20.36 -2.10
C THR A 191 -3.54 19.35 -2.22
N PRO A 192 -4.80 19.79 -2.05
CA PRO A 192 -5.97 18.92 -2.21
C PRO A 192 -6.05 18.22 -3.57
N GLU A 193 -5.52 18.85 -4.62
CA GLU A 193 -5.56 18.36 -6.01
C GLU A 193 -4.36 17.47 -6.38
N ALA A 194 -3.29 17.52 -5.58
CA ALA A 194 -2.06 16.78 -5.87
C ALA A 194 -2.29 15.26 -5.77
N ARG A 195 -1.66 14.51 -6.69
CA ARG A 195 -1.71 13.04 -6.68
C ARG A 195 -0.98 12.49 -5.45
N TRP A 196 -1.25 11.23 -5.09
CA TRP A 196 -0.66 10.59 -3.90
C TRP A 196 0.87 10.48 -3.95
N ASP A 197 1.45 10.50 -5.15
CA ASP A 197 2.89 10.43 -5.44
C ASP A 197 3.55 11.81 -5.57
N GLN A 198 2.85 12.89 -5.19
CA GLN A 198 3.34 14.26 -5.27
C GLN A 198 3.36 14.90 -3.88
N GLY A 199 4.41 15.69 -3.61
CA GLY A 199 4.54 16.47 -2.39
C GLY A 199 5.98 16.87 -2.10
N GLU A 200 6.15 17.88 -1.25
CA GLU A 200 7.45 18.34 -0.78
C GLU A 200 7.74 17.75 0.59
N PRO A 201 8.87 17.04 0.79
CA PRO A 201 9.25 16.50 2.09
C PRO A 201 9.34 17.57 3.18
N ILE A 202 8.78 17.25 4.35
CA ILE A 202 8.90 18.02 5.59
C ILE A 202 9.63 17.14 6.59
N ASN A 203 10.64 17.68 7.29
CA ASN A 203 11.32 16.95 8.36
C ASN A 203 10.33 16.60 9.50
N PRO A 204 9.99 15.30 9.68
CA PRO A 204 9.05 14.89 10.73
C PRO A 204 9.71 14.84 12.10
N PHE A 205 11.04 14.69 12.18
CA PHE A 205 11.76 14.52 13.45
C PHE A 205 11.44 15.61 14.49
N PRO A 206 11.57 16.92 14.20
CA PRO A 206 11.28 17.96 15.20
C PRO A 206 9.81 17.95 15.65
N LEU A 207 8.88 17.55 14.77
CA LEU A 207 7.46 17.48 15.09
C LEU A 207 7.15 16.29 16.00
N LEU A 208 7.76 15.13 15.73
CA LEU A 208 7.59 13.92 16.54
C LEU A 208 8.34 14.01 17.87
N ARG A 209 9.51 14.66 17.89
CA ARG A 209 10.34 14.80 19.10
C ARG A 209 9.71 15.70 20.16
N ALA A 210 8.85 16.62 19.74
CA ALA A 210 8.14 17.58 20.59
C ALA A 210 6.79 17.05 21.13
N LEU A 211 6.40 15.82 20.82
CA LEU A 211 5.20 15.21 21.37
C LEU A 211 5.34 14.99 22.89
N PRO A 212 4.24 15.11 23.65
CA PRO A 212 4.26 15.04 25.11
C PRO A 212 4.62 13.65 25.66
#